data_AF-A0A951FV54-F1
#
_entry.id   AF-A0A951FV54-F1
#
_cell.length_a   1.000
_cell.length_b   1.000
_cell.length_c   1.000
_cell.angle_alpha   90.00
_cell.angle_beta   90.00
_cell.angle_gamma   90.00
#
_symmetry.space_group_name_H-M   'P 1'
#
loop_
_entity.id
_entity.type
_entity.pdbx_description
1 polymer ?
#
loop_
_entity_poly.entity_id
_entity_poly.type
_entity_poly.pdbx_seq_one_letter_code
_entity_poly.pdbx_strand_id
1 'polypeptide(L)'
;MKRATRGILAVAAALACALGVGVSAAQASLSVPTGGPATTYTGTGTAGVTSAIGAFERAVGGADNGQSNGEQGVGFRHLNWDDTQLDGGDPGSTVIEPGHVVAPERSRFEPWGLALGPDIAVANDGFHSVNPNANFTPFSPPNAWAPFNSTTAELDIVAPAGPGTTPTVAQTRGLGIVFLGSSGSSQIQYYNGDILLDSVTAPAGATSFAGLLFPDPVVTRVVVLLGGAELFAFDGSTVTPGGSNPVAADDVVLGEPAPARPDLTETVGENVSAVLDTFTDTDPTATPSNFVATVDWGDGTSTSGQITKQPDGSFTVTSRHAYAKLGTYTATVTVSDFSSVEQTTQTEIDVSTASSETAISCSPAAVAVSATTTCTVSVSDQGAGSTPTGLVTFSTPTPGAVFPGSASCTLGSTGAGGTSICFVQFSPGQRPPIQARVTASYGGDLAHAPSSATTAVAVKRQRCTLKVLSRRLRPRGIGVLVTCDAHTTVEITGMARTRRARRFKAFSLHFGSVQAQVSAGRPTVLVVGAAPGVLPTLRIALHRHQRVSLKLTLTAASRGSHTTTTTRVSDLRLP
;
A
#
# COMPACT_ATOMS: atom_id res chain seq x y z
N MET A 1 52.01 -3.90 64.26
CA MET A 1 51.74 -2.44 64.36
C MET A 1 52.25 -1.82 63.05
N LYS A 2 51.53 -1.14 62.16
CA LYS A 2 50.20 -0.54 62.07
C LYS A 2 49.79 -0.57 60.56
N ARG A 3 48.51 -0.88 60.28
CA ARG A 3 47.54 -0.25 59.33
C ARG A 3 48.09 0.54 58.11
N ALA A 4 47.54 0.51 56.89
CA ALA A 4 46.22 0.07 56.39
C ALA A 4 46.09 0.14 54.83
N THR A 5 45.08 -0.58 54.31
CA THR A 5 44.15 -0.29 53.18
C THR A 5 44.55 -0.32 51.68
N ARG A 6 43.76 -1.13 50.94
CA ARG A 6 43.27 -1.05 49.53
C ARG A 6 44.29 -1.32 48.41
N GLY A 7 44.03 -2.14 47.38
CA GLY A 7 42.85 -2.91 46.97
C GLY A 7 43.11 -3.69 45.67
N ILE A 8 42.29 -4.72 45.43
CA ILE A 8 41.79 -5.23 44.13
C ILE A 8 42.84 -5.67 43.08
N LEU A 9 43.06 -6.98 42.91
CA LEU A 9 42.84 -7.81 41.69
C LEU A 9 43.51 -9.20 41.87
N ALA A 10 42.94 -10.23 41.21
CA ALA A 10 43.52 -11.56 40.93
C ALA A 10 43.38 -12.68 42.00
N VAL A 11 42.31 -13.49 41.85
CA VAL A 11 42.19 -14.92 42.23
C VAL A 11 41.17 -15.50 41.24
N ALA A 12 41.35 -16.57 40.46
CA ALA A 12 42.32 -17.65 40.46
C ALA A 12 42.50 -18.20 39.02
N ALA A 13 43.76 -18.46 38.64
CA ALA A 13 44.10 -19.54 37.73
C ALA A 13 44.55 -20.72 38.61
N ALA A 14 43.84 -21.85 38.55
CA ALA A 14 44.23 -23.08 39.23
C ALA A 14 44.11 -24.29 38.29
N LEU A 15 45.27 -24.61 37.71
CA LEU A 15 45.87 -25.93 37.54
C LEU A 15 44.98 -27.11 37.08
N ALA A 16 45.20 -27.53 35.84
CA ALA A 16 44.86 -28.86 35.33
C ALA A 16 45.88 -29.92 35.81
N CYS A 17 45.40 -31.09 36.25
CA CYS A 17 46.07 -32.37 35.96
C CYS A 17 45.17 -33.62 36.19
N ALA A 18 45.03 -34.40 35.11
CA ALA A 18 44.88 -35.87 35.01
C ALA A 18 43.58 -36.58 35.45
N LEU A 19 42.79 -37.06 34.47
CA LEU A 19 42.85 -38.44 33.94
C LEU A 19 41.89 -38.58 32.75
N GLY A 20 42.35 -39.20 31.67
CA GLY A 20 41.77 -39.12 30.34
C GLY A 20 40.46 -39.88 30.13
N VAL A 21 39.50 -39.19 29.50
CA VAL A 21 38.78 -39.66 28.32
C VAL A 21 38.72 -38.45 27.39
N GLY A 22 39.49 -38.46 26.31
CA GLY A 22 39.44 -37.40 25.31
C GLY A 22 38.14 -37.52 24.52
N VAL A 23 37.07 -36.89 25.00
CA VAL A 23 35.99 -36.45 24.13
C VAL A 23 36.40 -35.05 23.69
N SER A 24 36.84 -34.92 22.43
CA SER A 24 36.87 -33.62 21.79
C SER A 24 35.44 -33.09 21.90
N ALA A 25 35.21 -32.06 22.71
CA ALA A 25 33.96 -31.32 22.67
C ALA A 25 33.84 -30.78 21.25
N ALA A 26 33.03 -31.43 20.42
CA ALA A 26 32.60 -30.86 19.16
C ALA A 26 31.92 -29.54 19.52
N GLN A 27 32.47 -28.43 19.04
CA GLN A 27 31.81 -27.14 19.17
C GLN A 27 30.52 -27.23 18.34
N ALA A 28 29.38 -27.25 19.02
CA ALA A 28 28.07 -27.22 18.39
C ALA A 28 27.76 -25.79 17.95
N SER A 29 27.39 -25.62 16.67
CA SER A 29 26.89 -24.38 16.10
C SER A 29 25.42 -24.56 15.75
N LEU A 30 24.56 -23.72 16.31
CA LEU A 30 23.18 -23.53 15.86
C LEU A 30 23.20 -22.94 14.42
N SER A 31 22.16 -23.15 13.60
CA SER A 31 22.13 -22.68 12.20
C SER A 31 20.88 -21.88 11.88
N VAL A 32 21.03 -20.69 11.28
CA VAL A 32 19.99 -19.86 10.63
C VAL A 32 19.22 -20.64 9.58
N PRO A 33 17.99 -20.24 9.15
CA PRO A 33 17.31 -20.86 8.03
C PRO A 33 18.26 -20.96 6.84
N THR A 34 18.72 -22.17 6.54
CA THR A 34 19.84 -22.42 5.61
C THR A 34 19.44 -22.22 4.15
N GLY A 35 18.25 -21.65 3.88
CA GLY A 35 17.63 -21.61 2.55
C GLY A 35 17.34 -22.98 1.94
N GLY A 36 17.65 -24.09 2.64
CA GLY A 36 17.77 -25.42 2.03
C GLY A 36 19.02 -25.55 1.14
N PRO A 37 19.35 -26.76 0.64
CA PRO A 37 20.53 -26.97 -0.18
C PRO A 37 20.46 -26.16 -1.48
N ALA A 38 21.47 -25.32 -1.73
CA ALA A 38 21.56 -24.54 -2.95
C ALA A 38 21.86 -25.43 -4.16
N THR A 39 21.31 -25.05 -5.32
CA THR A 39 21.63 -25.67 -6.60
C THR A 39 22.79 -24.93 -7.26
N THR A 40 23.84 -25.65 -7.65
CA THR A 40 25.01 -25.08 -8.31
C THR A 40 24.86 -25.02 -9.83
N TYR A 41 25.23 -23.88 -10.41
CA TYR A 41 25.29 -23.66 -11.85
C TYR A 41 26.69 -23.23 -12.24
N THR A 42 27.35 -23.99 -13.12
CA THR A 42 28.72 -23.70 -13.56
C THR A 42 28.92 -23.97 -15.03
N GLY A 43 29.80 -23.21 -15.67
CA GLY A 43 30.19 -23.41 -17.07
C GLY A 43 31.60 -22.91 -17.35
N THR A 44 32.26 -23.45 -18.38
CA THR A 44 33.59 -23.02 -18.82
C THR A 44 33.63 -22.82 -20.33
N GLY A 45 34.37 -21.81 -20.78
CA GLY A 45 34.40 -21.38 -22.18
C GLY A 45 33.07 -20.76 -22.61
N THR A 46 33.08 -20.00 -23.70
CA THR A 46 31.93 -19.18 -24.12
C THR A 46 30.63 -19.97 -24.18
N ALA A 47 30.59 -21.11 -24.88
CA ALA A 47 29.37 -21.92 -25.02
C ALA A 47 28.87 -22.53 -23.69
N GLY A 48 29.80 -22.95 -22.83
CA GLY A 48 29.46 -23.52 -21.52
C GLY A 48 28.91 -22.45 -20.58
N VAL A 49 29.53 -21.27 -20.58
CA VAL A 49 29.07 -20.09 -19.81
C VAL A 49 27.68 -19.66 -20.27
N THR A 50 27.45 -19.48 -21.58
CA THR A 50 26.12 -19.15 -22.11
C THR A 50 25.06 -20.19 -21.71
N SER A 51 25.40 -21.47 -21.75
CA SER A 51 24.48 -22.55 -21.36
C SER A 51 24.16 -22.52 -19.85
N ALA A 52 25.16 -22.24 -19.01
CA ALA A 52 25.02 -22.17 -17.56
C ALA A 52 24.20 -20.94 -17.13
N ILE A 53 24.47 -19.77 -17.70
CA ILE A 53 23.67 -18.54 -17.51
C ILE A 53 22.21 -18.82 -17.86
N GLY A 54 21.94 -19.32 -19.07
CA GLY A 54 20.56 -19.61 -19.48
C GLY A 54 19.87 -20.67 -18.61
N ALA A 55 20.61 -21.61 -18.01
CA ALA A 55 20.06 -22.56 -17.05
C ALA A 55 19.73 -21.91 -15.71
N PHE A 56 20.59 -21.01 -15.22
CA PHE A 56 20.38 -20.22 -14.01
C PHE A 56 19.15 -19.31 -14.17
N GLU A 57 19.08 -18.52 -15.24
CA GLU A 57 17.96 -17.63 -15.61
C GLU A 57 16.61 -18.37 -15.67
N ARG A 58 16.59 -19.57 -16.25
CA ARG A 58 15.37 -20.40 -16.28
C ARG A 58 14.94 -20.86 -14.89
N ALA A 59 15.88 -21.09 -13.98
CA ALA A 59 15.60 -21.60 -12.64
C ALA A 59 15.17 -20.50 -11.65
N VAL A 60 15.62 -19.26 -11.84
CA VAL A 60 15.10 -18.08 -11.12
C VAL A 60 13.69 -17.69 -11.58
N GLY A 61 13.28 -18.13 -12.78
CA GLY A 61 11.86 -18.34 -13.10
C GLY A 61 11.14 -17.20 -13.81
N GLY A 62 11.79 -16.42 -14.68
CA GLY A 62 11.08 -15.37 -15.38
C GLY A 62 11.81 -14.70 -16.53
N ALA A 63 11.41 -13.46 -16.80
CA ALA A 63 12.01 -12.57 -17.77
C ALA A 63 13.12 -11.73 -17.12
N ASP A 64 13.99 -11.16 -17.95
CA ASP A 64 14.92 -10.12 -17.51
C ASP A 64 14.14 -8.84 -17.20
N ASN A 65 14.21 -8.41 -15.95
CA ASN A 65 13.54 -7.23 -15.42
C ASN A 65 14.33 -5.94 -15.68
N GLY A 66 15.59 -6.06 -16.13
CA GLY A 66 16.48 -4.94 -16.44
C GLY A 66 16.57 -3.92 -15.29
N GLN A 67 16.45 -2.65 -15.64
CA GLN A 67 16.50 -1.50 -14.72
C GLN A 67 15.11 -1.06 -14.23
N SER A 68 14.08 -1.91 -14.35
CA SER A 68 12.73 -1.54 -13.93
C SER A 68 12.70 -1.20 -12.44
N ASN A 69 12.16 -0.03 -12.08
CA ASN A 69 12.08 0.43 -10.69
C ASN A 69 11.17 -0.50 -9.86
N GLY A 70 11.61 -0.86 -8.66
CA GLY A 70 10.87 -1.69 -7.72
C GLY A 70 10.88 -3.19 -8.05
N GLU A 71 10.46 -3.99 -7.06
CA GLU A 71 10.34 -5.45 -7.16
C GLU A 71 9.34 -5.88 -8.25
N GLN A 72 9.73 -6.85 -9.07
CA GLN A 72 8.87 -7.43 -10.11
C GLN A 72 8.24 -8.78 -9.71
N GLY A 73 8.50 -9.27 -8.50
CA GLY A 73 7.96 -10.49 -7.89
C GLY A 73 8.57 -11.80 -8.40
N VAL A 74 8.91 -11.90 -9.68
CA VAL A 74 9.62 -13.05 -10.29
C VAL A 74 10.62 -12.57 -11.34
N GLY A 75 11.53 -13.46 -11.75
CA GLY A 75 12.50 -13.20 -12.81
C GLY A 75 13.90 -12.92 -12.30
N PHE A 76 14.67 -12.18 -13.07
CA PHE A 76 16.06 -11.88 -12.79
C PHE A 76 16.45 -10.51 -13.33
N ARG A 77 17.62 -10.04 -12.89
CA ARG A 77 18.28 -8.84 -13.39
C ARG A 77 19.65 -9.22 -13.89
N HIS A 78 19.93 -8.85 -15.13
CA HIS A 78 21.22 -9.06 -15.75
C HIS A 78 21.99 -7.73 -15.77
N LEU A 79 23.13 -7.70 -15.09
CA LEU A 79 24.04 -6.55 -15.09
C LEU A 79 25.29 -6.89 -15.91
N ASN A 80 25.48 -6.21 -17.02
CA ASN A 80 26.59 -6.39 -17.97
C ASN A 80 27.63 -5.25 -17.93
N TRP A 81 27.49 -4.25 -17.04
CA TRP A 81 28.49 -3.17 -16.84
C TRP A 81 28.72 -2.21 -18.02
N ASP A 82 28.17 -2.51 -19.19
CA ASP A 82 28.45 -1.85 -20.47
C ASP A 82 27.99 -0.39 -20.55
N ASP A 83 26.97 0.00 -19.78
CA ASP A 83 26.45 1.37 -19.72
C ASP A 83 27.22 2.28 -18.73
N THR A 84 28.33 1.81 -18.17
CA THR A 84 29.16 2.58 -17.23
C THR A 84 29.96 3.65 -17.96
N GLN A 85 29.87 4.91 -17.50
CA GLN A 85 30.61 6.01 -18.12
C GLN A 85 32.05 6.09 -17.61
N LEU A 86 33.02 5.85 -18.49
CA LEU A 86 34.45 5.76 -18.16
C LEU A 86 35.20 7.11 -18.18
N ASP A 87 34.50 8.18 -18.54
CA ASP A 87 35.02 9.56 -18.60
C ASP A 87 34.66 10.39 -17.36
N GLY A 88 34.01 9.79 -16.36
CA GLY A 88 33.55 10.46 -15.15
C GLY A 88 32.23 11.21 -15.30
N GLY A 89 31.46 10.94 -16.37
CA GLY A 89 30.13 11.54 -16.54
C GLY A 89 29.07 11.01 -15.56
N ASP A 90 29.27 9.80 -15.00
CA ASP A 90 28.43 9.28 -13.92
C ASP A 90 28.70 10.06 -12.62
N PRO A 91 27.67 10.65 -11.96
CA PRO A 91 27.84 11.35 -10.70
C PRO A 91 28.54 10.47 -9.65
N GLY A 92 29.40 11.09 -8.83
CA GLY A 92 30.10 10.40 -7.74
C GLY A 92 31.20 9.43 -8.16
N SER A 93 31.37 9.18 -9.47
CA SER A 93 32.43 8.30 -9.98
C SER A 93 33.82 8.93 -9.84
N THR A 94 34.83 8.08 -9.69
CA THR A 94 36.25 8.45 -9.67
C THR A 94 36.94 7.89 -10.90
N VAL A 95 37.43 8.77 -11.77
CA VAL A 95 38.24 8.36 -12.93
C VAL A 95 39.61 7.92 -12.45
N ILE A 96 39.97 6.66 -12.69
CA ILE A 96 41.27 6.07 -12.34
C ILE A 96 42.23 6.23 -13.52
N GLU A 97 41.79 5.80 -14.71
CA GLU A 97 42.50 6.01 -15.97
C GLU A 97 41.51 6.60 -17.00
N PRO A 98 41.73 7.84 -17.47
CA PRO A 98 40.79 8.52 -18.35
C PRO A 98 40.40 7.72 -19.60
N GLY A 99 39.09 7.46 -19.75
CA GLY A 99 38.53 6.74 -20.91
C GLY A 99 38.74 5.23 -20.89
N HIS A 100 39.38 4.70 -19.85
CA HIS A 100 39.72 3.28 -19.72
C HIS A 100 39.19 2.65 -18.43
N VAL A 101 39.40 3.28 -17.27
CA VAL A 101 39.06 2.70 -15.97
C VAL A 101 38.41 3.74 -15.05
N VAL A 102 37.25 3.40 -14.51
CA VAL A 102 36.52 4.23 -13.54
C VAL A 102 36.13 3.40 -12.33
N ALA A 103 36.15 4.01 -11.14
CA ALA A 103 35.44 3.51 -9.98
C ALA A 103 34.06 4.18 -9.93
N PRO A 104 32.96 3.47 -10.24
CA PRO A 104 31.61 4.04 -10.17
C PRO A 104 31.22 4.36 -8.73
N GLU A 105 30.26 5.28 -8.56
CA GLU A 105 29.61 5.49 -7.26
C GLU A 105 28.94 4.20 -6.79
N ARG A 106 29.00 3.90 -5.49
CA ARG A 106 28.44 2.67 -4.90
C ARG A 106 26.97 2.44 -5.24
N SER A 107 26.22 3.53 -5.40
CA SER A 107 24.78 3.54 -5.66
C SER A 107 24.41 3.35 -7.14
N ARG A 108 25.39 3.39 -8.05
CA ARG A 108 25.16 3.40 -9.51
C ARG A 108 24.36 2.19 -10.00
N PHE A 109 24.45 1.04 -9.32
CA PHE A 109 23.82 -0.22 -9.73
C PHE A 109 22.64 -0.63 -8.85
N GLU A 110 22.20 0.24 -7.93
CA GLU A 110 20.99 0.04 -7.14
C GLU A 110 19.73 -0.18 -7.99
N PRO A 111 19.57 0.38 -9.22
CA PRO A 111 18.45 0.03 -10.10
C PRO A 111 18.43 -1.44 -10.57
N TRP A 112 19.57 -2.13 -10.50
CA TRP A 112 19.68 -3.58 -10.74
C TRP A 112 19.56 -4.38 -9.44
N GLY A 113 19.43 -3.71 -8.29
CA GLY A 113 19.34 -4.30 -6.96
C GLY A 113 20.68 -4.69 -6.35
N LEU A 114 21.77 -4.03 -6.77
CA LEU A 114 23.10 -4.20 -6.21
C LEU A 114 23.66 -2.87 -5.70
N ALA A 115 24.00 -2.80 -4.42
CA ALA A 115 24.85 -1.75 -3.88
C ALA A 115 26.29 -2.28 -3.82
N LEU A 116 27.22 -1.52 -4.38
CA LEU A 116 28.61 -1.96 -4.46
C LEU A 116 29.39 -1.63 -3.18
N GLY A 117 30.28 -2.55 -2.79
CA GLY A 117 31.31 -2.31 -1.80
C GLY A 117 32.32 -1.24 -2.23
N PRO A 118 33.27 -0.88 -1.34
CA PRO A 118 34.39 -0.02 -1.72
C PRO A 118 35.18 -0.64 -2.87
N ASP A 119 35.85 0.24 -3.61
CA ASP A 119 36.98 -0.11 -4.46
C ASP A 119 36.69 -1.13 -5.58
N ILE A 120 35.53 -0.99 -6.23
CA ILE A 120 35.23 -1.68 -7.49
C ILE A 120 35.55 -0.75 -8.66
N ALA A 121 36.24 -1.28 -9.68
CA ALA A 121 36.54 -0.59 -10.92
C ALA A 121 35.89 -1.29 -12.11
N VAL A 122 35.52 -0.50 -13.12
CA VAL A 122 34.99 -0.95 -14.42
C VAL A 122 35.93 -0.47 -15.51
N ALA A 123 36.23 -1.35 -16.48
CA ALA A 123 37.19 -1.07 -17.55
C ALA A 123 36.76 -1.62 -18.92
N ASN A 124 37.12 -0.91 -19.99
CA ASN A 124 36.85 -1.31 -21.38
C ASN A 124 38.06 -1.89 -22.13
N ASP A 125 39.24 -1.88 -21.52
CA ASP A 125 40.52 -2.25 -22.13
C ASP A 125 41.08 -3.55 -21.54
N GLY A 126 40.22 -4.33 -20.87
CA GLY A 126 40.62 -5.54 -20.15
C GLY A 126 41.56 -5.26 -18.97
N PHE A 127 41.52 -4.03 -18.42
CA PHE A 127 42.39 -3.52 -17.36
C PHE A 127 43.88 -3.37 -17.74
N HIS A 128 44.19 -3.39 -19.04
CA HIS A 128 45.58 -3.35 -19.49
C HIS A 128 46.30 -2.04 -19.12
N SER A 129 45.58 -0.91 -19.13
CA SER A 129 46.13 0.40 -18.76
C SER A 129 46.58 0.50 -17.30
N VAL A 130 45.94 -0.24 -16.39
CA VAL A 130 46.26 -0.23 -14.95
C VAL A 130 47.11 -1.41 -14.51
N ASN A 131 47.11 -2.51 -15.28
CA ASN A 131 48.03 -3.63 -15.08
C ASN A 131 48.42 -4.24 -16.44
N PRO A 132 49.69 -4.11 -16.88
CA PRO A 132 50.15 -4.68 -18.15
C PRO A 132 50.04 -6.21 -18.28
N ASN A 133 49.91 -6.93 -17.15
CA ASN A 133 49.68 -8.38 -17.14
C ASN A 133 48.19 -8.73 -17.32
N ALA A 134 47.28 -7.76 -17.18
CA ALA A 134 45.88 -7.90 -17.47
C ALA A 134 45.61 -7.69 -18.96
N ASN A 135 44.75 -8.53 -19.53
CA ASN A 135 44.28 -8.45 -20.91
C ASN A 135 43.00 -9.29 -21.04
N PHE A 136 41.98 -8.93 -20.26
CA PHE A 136 40.72 -9.67 -20.25
C PHE A 136 39.87 -9.31 -21.46
N THR A 137 39.18 -10.32 -22.02
CA THR A 137 38.12 -10.11 -23.00
C THR A 137 36.79 -10.26 -22.28
N PRO A 138 35.98 -9.20 -22.17
CA PRO A 138 34.63 -9.30 -21.62
C PRO A 138 33.82 -10.38 -22.34
N PHE A 139 32.99 -11.10 -21.59
CA PHE A 139 32.03 -12.04 -22.13
C PHE A 139 30.89 -11.29 -22.85
N SER A 140 30.39 -10.21 -22.24
CA SER A 140 29.50 -9.21 -22.83
C SER A 140 30.28 -7.90 -23.02
N PRO A 141 30.77 -7.61 -24.23
CA PRO A 141 31.55 -6.39 -24.45
C PRO A 141 30.66 -5.13 -24.43
N PRO A 142 31.23 -3.96 -24.07
CA PRO A 142 32.66 -3.68 -23.95
C PRO A 142 33.31 -3.78 -22.56
N ASN A 143 32.58 -3.86 -21.46
CA ASN A 143 33.16 -3.59 -20.13
C ASN A 143 33.33 -4.85 -19.28
N ALA A 144 34.32 -4.82 -18.39
CA ALA A 144 34.50 -5.81 -17.32
C ALA A 144 34.76 -5.09 -15.99
N TRP A 145 34.62 -5.79 -14.87
CA TRP A 145 34.80 -5.24 -13.53
C TRP A 145 35.74 -6.06 -12.65
N ALA A 146 36.37 -5.41 -11.68
CA ALA A 146 37.21 -6.05 -10.68
C ALA A 146 37.41 -5.14 -9.45
N PRO A 147 37.69 -5.68 -8.26
CA PRO A 147 38.16 -4.89 -7.13
C PRO A 147 39.58 -4.36 -7.38
N PHE A 148 39.88 -3.23 -6.78
CA PHE A 148 41.24 -2.68 -6.64
C PHE A 148 41.58 -2.51 -5.16
N ASN A 149 42.86 -2.38 -4.81
CA ASN A 149 43.35 -2.42 -3.42
C ASN A 149 43.03 -3.73 -2.65
N SER A 150 42.45 -4.72 -3.34
CA SER A 150 41.88 -5.93 -2.75
C SER A 150 41.71 -7.01 -3.84
N THR A 151 41.63 -8.27 -3.42
CA THR A 151 41.16 -9.39 -4.27
C THR A 151 39.66 -9.66 -4.11
N THR A 152 39.00 -8.90 -3.24
CA THR A 152 37.66 -9.17 -2.76
C THR A 152 36.76 -7.99 -3.09
N ALA A 153 35.59 -8.29 -3.65
CA ALA A 153 34.50 -7.35 -3.86
C ALA A 153 33.29 -7.76 -3.03
N GLU A 154 32.61 -6.78 -2.44
CA GLU A 154 31.36 -6.97 -1.72
C GLU A 154 30.21 -6.44 -2.58
N LEU A 155 29.16 -7.25 -2.73
CA LEU A 155 27.94 -6.92 -3.47
C LEU A 155 26.77 -7.08 -2.50
N ASP A 156 26.20 -5.97 -2.06
CA ASP A 156 25.04 -5.95 -1.17
C ASP A 156 23.76 -6.01 -2.00
N ILE A 157 22.83 -6.87 -1.58
CA ILE A 157 21.54 -7.03 -2.25
C ILE A 157 20.58 -5.97 -1.69
N VAL A 158 20.09 -5.11 -2.57
CA VAL A 158 19.19 -4.00 -2.22
C VAL A 158 17.93 -4.02 -3.08
N ALA A 159 16.85 -3.44 -2.56
CA ALA A 159 15.62 -3.32 -3.32
C ALA A 159 15.90 -2.44 -4.56
N PRO A 160 15.46 -2.82 -5.77
CA PRO A 160 15.72 -2.04 -6.98
C PRO A 160 15.15 -0.63 -6.87
N ALA A 161 16.06 0.35 -6.78
CA ALA A 161 15.74 1.72 -6.40
C ALA A 161 16.16 2.70 -7.49
N GLY A 162 15.31 3.70 -7.77
CA GLY A 162 15.62 4.74 -8.74
C GLY A 162 16.60 5.79 -8.18
N PRO A 163 17.25 6.59 -9.04
CA PRO A 163 18.18 7.63 -8.59
C PRO A 163 17.55 8.56 -7.53
N GLY A 164 18.26 8.77 -6.42
CA GLY A 164 17.84 9.67 -5.33
C GLY A 164 16.84 9.08 -4.33
N THR A 165 16.57 7.78 -4.39
CA THR A 165 15.85 7.05 -3.34
C THR A 165 16.84 6.38 -2.39
N THR A 166 16.48 6.20 -1.12
CA THR A 166 17.32 5.44 -0.17
C THR A 166 17.03 3.95 -0.38
N PRO A 167 18.00 3.14 -0.79
CA PRO A 167 17.80 1.70 -0.95
C PRO A 167 17.53 1.05 0.40
N THR A 168 16.61 0.10 0.42
CA THR A 168 16.40 -0.80 1.55
C THR A 168 17.12 -2.11 1.28
N VAL A 169 17.54 -2.80 2.34
CA VAL A 169 18.12 -4.15 2.23
C VAL A 169 17.11 -5.09 1.55
N ALA A 170 17.62 -5.96 0.69
CA ALA A 170 16.87 -6.96 -0.03
C ALA A 170 17.43 -8.36 0.18
N GLN A 171 16.62 -9.35 -0.18
CA GLN A 171 17.03 -10.74 -0.29
C GLN A 171 16.82 -11.23 -1.71
N THR A 172 17.73 -12.10 -2.16
CA THR A 172 17.60 -12.83 -3.41
C THR A 172 17.70 -14.33 -3.17
N ARG A 173 17.13 -15.12 -4.08
CA ARG A 173 17.32 -16.58 -4.12
C ARG A 173 18.74 -16.93 -4.52
N GLY A 174 19.47 -16.05 -5.17
CA GLY A 174 20.84 -16.34 -5.58
C GLY A 174 21.35 -15.42 -6.67
N LEU A 175 22.63 -15.60 -6.97
CA LEU A 175 23.35 -14.80 -7.95
C LEU A 175 24.39 -15.69 -8.65
N GLY A 176 24.75 -15.34 -9.87
CA GLY A 176 25.87 -15.95 -10.60
C GLY A 176 26.72 -14.90 -11.30
N ILE A 177 28.00 -15.19 -11.47
CA ILE A 177 29.00 -14.25 -12.02
C ILE A 177 29.80 -14.96 -13.11
N VAL A 178 30.10 -14.22 -14.18
CA VAL A 178 31.12 -14.59 -15.16
C VAL A 178 32.50 -14.13 -14.69
N PHE A 179 33.46 -15.04 -14.62
CA PHE A 179 34.85 -14.79 -14.29
C PHE A 179 35.73 -14.85 -15.55
N LEU A 180 36.72 -13.95 -15.60
CA LEU A 180 37.67 -13.78 -16.69
C LEU A 180 39.12 -13.99 -16.18
N GLY A 181 39.90 -14.80 -16.89
CA GLY A 181 41.27 -15.18 -16.49
C GLY A 181 41.33 -16.57 -15.86
N SER A 182 42.42 -16.89 -15.15
CA SER A 182 42.60 -18.22 -14.52
C SER A 182 41.77 -18.37 -13.24
N SER A 183 40.45 -18.42 -13.39
CA SER A 183 39.44 -18.29 -12.32
C SER A 183 39.35 -19.46 -11.33
N GLY A 184 40.11 -20.54 -11.48
CA GLY A 184 39.93 -21.78 -10.70
C GLY A 184 40.11 -21.68 -9.19
N SER A 185 40.61 -20.54 -8.69
CA SER A 185 40.69 -20.21 -7.25
C SER A 185 39.69 -19.13 -6.82
N SER A 186 38.89 -18.61 -7.74
CA SER A 186 37.89 -17.56 -7.48
C SER A 186 36.64 -18.17 -6.88
N GLN A 187 35.98 -17.43 -6.00
CA GLN A 187 34.86 -17.94 -5.22
C GLN A 187 33.79 -16.88 -5.06
N ILE A 188 32.53 -17.31 -5.05
CA ILE A 188 31.39 -16.52 -4.59
C ILE A 188 30.96 -17.09 -3.24
N GLN A 189 30.88 -16.24 -2.23
CA GLN A 189 30.37 -16.58 -0.90
C GLN A 189 29.05 -15.85 -0.68
N TYR A 190 28.01 -16.57 -0.24
CA TYR A 190 26.65 -16.06 -0.08
C TYR A 190 26.32 -15.91 1.39
N TYR A 191 25.85 -14.74 1.81
CA TYR A 191 25.58 -14.41 3.19
C TYR A 191 24.13 -13.99 3.41
N ASN A 192 23.61 -14.28 4.60
CA ASN A 192 22.45 -13.61 5.20
C ASN A 192 22.96 -12.80 6.40
N GLY A 193 22.95 -11.47 6.28
CA GLY A 193 23.69 -10.59 7.17
C GLY A 193 25.17 -10.97 7.22
N ASP A 194 25.67 -11.32 8.40
CA ASP A 194 27.05 -11.77 8.63
C ASP A 194 27.24 -13.29 8.58
N ILE A 195 26.19 -14.04 8.26
CA ILE A 195 26.19 -15.50 8.33
C ILE A 195 26.39 -16.08 6.95
N LEU A 196 27.50 -16.81 6.76
CA LEU A 196 27.80 -17.52 5.54
C LEU A 196 26.81 -18.67 5.35
N LEU A 197 26.04 -18.62 4.27
CA LEU A 197 25.08 -19.66 3.89
C LEU A 197 25.77 -20.79 3.13
N ASP A 198 26.47 -20.45 2.05
CA ASP A 198 27.21 -21.38 1.20
C ASP A 198 28.23 -20.64 0.32
N SER A 199 29.04 -21.38 -0.44
CA SER A 199 29.99 -20.82 -1.39
C SER A 199 30.15 -21.69 -2.64
N VAL A 200 30.48 -21.09 -3.77
CA VAL A 200 30.81 -21.79 -5.02
C VAL A 200 32.14 -21.32 -5.58
N THR A 201 33.00 -22.27 -5.93
CA THR A 201 34.27 -21.99 -6.62
C THR A 201 34.05 -21.99 -8.12
N ALA A 202 34.57 -20.97 -8.81
CA ALA A 202 34.52 -20.92 -10.27
C ALA A 202 35.33 -22.05 -10.89
N PRO A 203 34.81 -22.73 -11.93
CA PRO A 203 35.57 -23.77 -12.60
C PRO A 203 36.75 -23.16 -13.36
N ALA A 204 37.89 -23.85 -13.36
CA ALA A 204 39.09 -23.34 -14.02
C ALA A 204 38.88 -23.16 -15.54
N GLY A 205 39.17 -21.97 -16.04
CA GLY A 205 39.19 -21.66 -17.47
C GLY A 205 39.23 -20.16 -17.70
N ALA A 206 39.72 -19.72 -18.88
CA ALA A 206 39.89 -18.30 -19.21
C ALA A 206 38.59 -17.48 -19.16
N THR A 207 37.44 -18.14 -19.35
CA THR A 207 36.10 -17.61 -19.12
C THR A 207 35.30 -18.69 -18.44
N SER A 208 34.65 -18.37 -17.32
CA SER A 208 33.88 -19.34 -16.55
C SER A 208 32.69 -18.68 -15.87
N PHE A 209 31.68 -19.46 -15.53
CA PHE A 209 30.51 -19.00 -14.76
C PHE A 209 30.37 -19.86 -13.53
N ALA A 210 30.00 -19.23 -12.42
CA ALA A 210 29.56 -19.91 -11.21
C ALA A 210 28.43 -19.14 -10.56
N GLY A 211 27.44 -19.87 -10.04
CA GLY A 211 26.32 -19.32 -9.30
C GLY A 211 25.66 -20.37 -8.42
N LEU A 212 25.07 -19.92 -7.31
CA LEU A 212 24.20 -20.74 -6.46
C LEU A 212 22.79 -20.18 -6.50
N LEU A 213 21.82 -21.10 -6.49
CA LEU A 213 20.41 -20.76 -6.36
C LEU A 213 19.80 -21.53 -5.18
N PHE A 214 19.37 -20.78 -4.18
CA PHE A 214 18.63 -21.27 -3.03
C PHE A 214 17.13 -21.45 -3.38
N PRO A 215 16.45 -22.41 -2.74
CA PRO A 215 14.99 -22.53 -2.77
C PRO A 215 14.26 -21.21 -2.47
N ASP A 216 14.63 -20.54 -1.38
CA ASP A 216 14.00 -19.32 -0.88
C ASP A 216 14.93 -18.09 -0.98
N PRO A 217 14.41 -16.85 -1.02
CA PRO A 217 15.24 -15.66 -1.01
C PRO A 217 15.86 -15.44 0.37
N VAL A 218 17.14 -15.75 0.51
CA VAL A 218 17.86 -15.70 1.80
C VAL A 218 19.19 -14.95 1.71
N VAL A 219 19.67 -14.66 0.51
CA VAL A 219 20.97 -14.01 0.29
C VAL A 219 20.77 -12.50 0.36
N THR A 220 21.38 -11.86 1.34
CA THR A 220 21.40 -10.39 1.50
C THR A 220 22.71 -9.77 1.02
N ARG A 221 23.78 -10.56 0.94
CA ARG A 221 25.11 -10.10 0.56
C ARG A 221 25.90 -11.21 -0.12
N VAL A 222 26.72 -10.83 -1.09
CA VAL A 222 27.69 -11.70 -1.73
C VAL A 222 29.09 -11.13 -1.59
N VAL A 223 30.04 -11.97 -1.20
CA VAL A 223 31.47 -11.65 -1.22
C VAL A 223 32.13 -12.44 -2.34
N VAL A 224 32.76 -11.73 -3.28
CA VAL A 224 33.40 -12.30 -4.46
C VAL A 224 34.91 -12.21 -4.30
N LEU A 225 35.58 -13.37 -4.29
CA LEU A 225 37.04 -13.46 -4.30
C LEU A 225 37.49 -13.70 -5.73
N LEU A 226 38.27 -12.77 -6.29
CA LEU A 226 38.78 -12.83 -7.66
C LEU A 226 40.26 -13.19 -7.66
N GLY A 227 40.54 -14.46 -7.93
CA GLY A 227 41.89 -15.01 -7.95
C GLY A 227 42.60 -14.91 -6.60
N GLY A 228 43.93 -15.04 -6.62
CA GLY A 228 44.79 -14.88 -5.43
C GLY A 228 45.75 -13.70 -5.51
N ALA A 229 45.60 -12.85 -6.53
CA ALA A 229 46.48 -11.71 -6.79
C ALA A 229 45.62 -10.47 -7.01
N GLU A 230 45.94 -9.39 -6.30
CA GLU A 230 45.35 -8.08 -6.52
C GLU A 230 45.58 -7.64 -7.97
N LEU A 231 44.56 -7.06 -8.60
CA LEU A 231 44.64 -6.60 -9.99
C LEU A 231 45.48 -5.33 -10.10
N PHE A 232 45.19 -4.32 -9.27
CA PHE A 232 45.97 -3.09 -9.13
C PHE A 232 45.58 -2.37 -7.83
N ALA A 233 46.47 -1.48 -7.37
CA ALA A 233 46.21 -0.56 -6.28
C ALA A 233 46.02 0.87 -6.80
N PHE A 234 45.15 1.64 -6.15
CA PHE A 234 44.93 3.07 -6.43
C PHE A 234 44.75 3.86 -5.13
N ASP A 235 45.58 4.89 -4.95
CA ASP A 235 45.60 5.72 -3.74
C ASP A 235 44.83 7.05 -3.88
N GLY A 236 44.08 7.21 -4.97
CA GLY A 236 43.42 8.47 -5.35
C GLY A 236 44.23 9.31 -6.34
N SER A 237 45.50 8.97 -6.60
CA SER A 237 46.38 9.70 -7.51
C SER A 237 47.26 8.82 -8.39
N THR A 238 47.69 7.67 -7.87
CA THR A 238 48.69 6.80 -8.49
C THR A 238 48.15 5.40 -8.62
N VAL A 239 48.29 4.83 -9.82
CA VAL A 239 48.01 3.42 -10.09
C VAL A 239 49.27 2.60 -9.93
N THR A 240 49.19 1.50 -9.17
CA THR A 240 50.27 0.51 -9.06
C THR A 240 49.77 -0.83 -9.59
N PRO A 241 50.38 -1.39 -10.65
CA PRO A 241 50.02 -2.71 -11.17
C PRO A 241 50.15 -3.79 -10.09
N GLY A 242 49.15 -4.67 -10.01
CA GLY A 242 49.13 -5.79 -9.09
C GLY A 242 49.91 -7.01 -9.59
N GLY A 243 49.49 -8.20 -9.16
CA GLY A 243 50.19 -9.45 -9.46
C GLY A 243 50.11 -9.89 -10.94
N SER A 244 50.81 -10.98 -11.26
CA SER A 244 50.99 -11.45 -12.65
C SER A 244 49.84 -12.30 -13.19
N ASN A 245 48.94 -12.80 -12.35
CA ASN A 245 47.80 -13.64 -12.74
C ASN A 245 46.50 -13.14 -12.08
N PRO A 246 46.08 -11.89 -12.34
CA PRO A 246 44.85 -11.39 -11.77
C PRO A 246 43.64 -12.03 -12.44
N VAL A 247 42.47 -11.88 -11.82
CA VAL A 247 41.18 -12.31 -12.35
C VAL A 247 40.25 -11.10 -12.34
N ALA A 248 39.46 -10.95 -13.38
CA ALA A 248 38.36 -9.99 -13.44
C ALA A 248 37.03 -10.73 -13.54
N ALA A 249 35.94 -10.00 -13.48
CA ALA A 249 34.59 -10.50 -13.67
C ALA A 249 33.84 -9.66 -14.69
N ASP A 250 32.69 -10.17 -15.10
CA ASP A 250 31.78 -9.53 -16.02
C ASP A 250 30.34 -9.77 -15.53
N ASP A 251 29.36 -9.82 -16.43
CA ASP A 251 28.02 -10.35 -16.29
C ASP A 251 27.68 -10.94 -14.92
N VAL A 252 26.81 -10.22 -14.22
CA VAL A 252 26.18 -10.66 -12.98
C VAL A 252 24.70 -10.94 -13.28
N VAL A 253 24.27 -12.16 -12.98
CA VAL A 253 22.86 -12.56 -13.07
C VAL A 253 22.32 -12.72 -11.66
N LEU A 254 21.39 -11.86 -11.29
CA LEU A 254 20.80 -11.79 -9.96
C LEU A 254 19.34 -12.23 -10.04
N GLY A 255 18.93 -13.23 -9.25
CA GLY A 255 17.50 -13.52 -9.10
C GLY A 255 16.77 -12.28 -8.54
N GLU A 256 15.54 -12.02 -8.97
CA GLU A 256 14.83 -10.78 -8.63
C GLU A 256 14.94 -10.47 -7.12
N PRO A 257 15.59 -9.34 -6.75
CA PRO A 257 15.69 -8.96 -5.36
C PRO A 257 14.32 -8.55 -4.86
N ALA A 258 13.82 -9.29 -3.88
CA ALA A 258 12.70 -8.83 -3.08
C ALA A 258 13.28 -7.94 -1.97
N PRO A 259 12.66 -6.80 -1.61
CA PRO A 259 12.93 -6.17 -0.32
C PRO A 259 12.99 -7.29 0.72
N ALA A 260 13.92 -7.20 1.67
CA ALA A 260 13.91 -8.08 2.81
C ALA A 260 12.54 -7.81 3.42
N ARG A 261 11.59 -8.69 3.10
CA ARG A 261 10.20 -8.46 3.48
C ARG A 261 10.29 -8.35 4.98
N PRO A 262 9.50 -7.49 5.65
CA PRO A 262 9.23 -7.80 7.02
C PRO A 262 8.77 -9.26 7.01
N ASP A 263 9.55 -10.17 7.65
CA ASP A 263 9.25 -11.61 7.60
C ASP A 263 7.81 -11.82 8.09
N LEU A 264 7.27 -10.83 8.82
CA LEU A 264 5.92 -10.73 9.34
C LEU A 264 5.30 -9.34 9.11
N THR A 265 4.10 -9.30 8.55
CA THR A 265 3.26 -8.09 8.48
C THR A 265 2.17 -8.20 9.53
N GLU A 266 2.09 -7.23 10.42
CA GLU A 266 1.24 -7.29 11.59
C GLU A 266 0.27 -6.10 11.68
N THR A 267 -0.86 -6.32 12.35
CA THR A 267 -1.83 -5.25 12.62
C THR A 267 -1.54 -4.64 13.99
N VAL A 268 -1.47 -3.31 14.04
CA VAL A 268 -1.26 -2.57 15.29
C VAL A 268 -2.31 -2.93 16.35
N GLY A 269 -1.85 -3.16 17.58
CA GLY A 269 -2.69 -3.50 18.73
C GLY A 269 -3.17 -4.95 18.80
N GLU A 270 -2.92 -5.77 17.78
CA GLU A 270 -3.30 -7.19 17.77
C GLU A 270 -2.19 -8.10 18.31
N ASN A 271 -2.57 -9.19 18.98
CA ASN A 271 -1.60 -10.17 19.46
C ASN A 271 -1.20 -11.10 18.32
N VAL A 272 0.03 -10.91 17.88
CA VAL A 272 0.69 -11.73 16.86
C VAL A 272 1.11 -13.06 17.48
N SER A 273 1.03 -14.15 16.72
CA SER A 273 1.61 -15.44 17.09
C SER A 273 2.30 -16.03 15.87
N ALA A 274 3.57 -15.66 15.69
CA ALA A 274 4.35 -16.03 14.53
C ALA A 274 5.54 -16.94 14.89
N VAL A 275 6.02 -17.69 13.91
CA VAL A 275 7.34 -18.32 13.95
C VAL A 275 8.35 -17.21 13.64
N LEU A 276 9.26 -16.96 14.59
CA LEU A 276 10.22 -15.86 14.54
C LEU A 276 11.62 -16.33 14.15
N ASP A 277 11.91 -17.61 14.35
CA ASP A 277 13.19 -18.20 13.99
C ASP A 277 13.02 -19.70 13.79
N THR A 278 13.89 -20.27 12.96
CA THR A 278 14.06 -21.72 12.82
C THR A 278 15.54 -22.04 12.85
N PHE A 279 15.92 -22.93 13.77
CA PHE A 279 17.30 -23.36 13.93
C PHE A 279 17.43 -24.88 13.96
N THR A 280 18.64 -25.40 13.74
CA THR A 280 18.93 -26.84 13.94
C THR A 280 20.05 -27.01 14.97
N ASP A 281 20.10 -28.20 15.57
CA ASP A 281 21.20 -28.61 16.44
C ASP A 281 21.91 -29.81 15.81
N THR A 282 23.24 -29.79 15.84
CA THR A 282 24.08 -30.89 15.35
C THR A 282 23.97 -32.16 16.20
N ASP A 283 23.51 -32.06 17.46
CA ASP A 283 23.12 -33.19 18.30
C ASP A 283 21.72 -33.70 17.86
N PRO A 284 21.65 -34.88 17.21
CA PRO A 284 20.38 -35.43 16.75
C PRO A 284 19.41 -35.78 17.91
N THR A 285 19.93 -35.87 19.14
CA THR A 285 19.16 -36.17 20.35
C THR A 285 18.66 -34.94 21.09
N ALA A 286 19.01 -33.73 20.63
CA ALA A 286 18.59 -32.48 21.24
C ALA A 286 17.05 -32.39 21.39
N THR A 287 16.62 -31.83 22.51
CA THR A 287 15.23 -31.61 22.88
C THR A 287 14.99 -30.12 23.11
N PRO A 288 13.74 -29.61 22.98
CA PRO A 288 13.47 -28.19 23.20
C PRO A 288 13.93 -27.65 24.56
N SER A 289 13.97 -28.51 25.60
CA SER A 289 14.46 -28.14 26.95
C SER A 289 15.96 -27.87 27.04
N ASN A 290 16.72 -28.18 25.99
CA ASN A 290 18.14 -27.83 25.92
C ASN A 290 18.38 -26.35 25.58
N PHE A 291 17.34 -25.64 25.14
CA PHE A 291 17.46 -24.28 24.63
C PHE A 291 16.62 -23.30 25.44
N VAL A 292 17.06 -22.05 25.47
CA VAL A 292 16.30 -20.90 25.94
C VAL A 292 16.25 -19.88 24.82
N ALA A 293 15.06 -19.40 24.46
CA ALA A 293 14.88 -18.33 23.50
C ALA A 293 14.34 -17.07 24.17
N THR A 294 14.88 -15.92 23.79
CA THR A 294 14.37 -14.59 24.15
C THR A 294 14.13 -13.80 22.87
N VAL A 295 13.09 -12.96 22.87
CA VAL A 295 12.72 -12.12 21.74
C VAL A 295 12.67 -10.68 22.23
N ASP A 296 13.54 -9.83 21.72
CA ASP A 296 13.41 -8.37 21.82
C ASP A 296 12.62 -7.89 20.61
N TRP A 297 11.51 -7.18 20.82
CA TRP A 297 10.61 -6.78 19.73
C TRP A 297 11.03 -5.47 19.05
N GLY A 298 12.09 -4.81 19.52
CA GLY A 298 12.57 -3.55 18.94
C GLY A 298 11.72 -2.32 19.30
N ASP A 299 10.65 -2.48 20.08
CA ASP A 299 9.84 -1.40 20.65
C ASP A 299 10.15 -1.11 22.13
N GLY A 300 11.22 -1.72 22.65
CA GLY A 300 11.65 -1.64 24.05
C GLY A 300 11.02 -2.71 24.95
N THR A 301 10.27 -3.66 24.40
CA THR A 301 9.72 -4.81 25.13
C THR A 301 10.37 -6.13 24.71
N SER A 302 10.36 -7.11 25.61
CA SER A 302 10.93 -8.44 25.37
C SER A 302 10.06 -9.55 25.93
N THR A 303 10.00 -10.70 25.25
CA THR A 303 9.27 -11.89 25.69
C THR A 303 10.15 -13.14 25.63
N SER A 304 9.74 -14.20 26.34
CA SER A 304 10.34 -15.53 26.14
C SER A 304 9.83 -16.14 24.83
N GLY A 305 10.73 -16.77 24.08
CA GLY A 305 10.39 -17.60 22.92
C GLY A 305 10.03 -19.02 23.34
N GLN A 306 8.98 -19.58 22.76
CA GLN A 306 8.61 -20.99 22.86
C GLN A 306 9.29 -21.78 21.75
N ILE A 307 10.10 -22.77 22.13
CA ILE A 307 10.84 -23.62 21.20
C ILE A 307 10.09 -24.94 21.00
N THR A 308 9.89 -25.35 19.75
CA THR A 308 9.24 -26.63 19.39
C THR A 308 10.10 -27.39 18.40
N LYS A 309 10.32 -28.68 18.62
CA LYS A 309 11.03 -29.56 17.68
C LYS A 309 10.08 -30.02 16.56
N GLN A 310 10.54 -29.93 15.32
CA GLN A 310 9.81 -30.29 14.12
C GLN A 310 10.10 -31.73 13.68
N PRO A 311 9.25 -32.33 12.82
CA PRO A 311 9.44 -33.71 12.36
C PRO A 311 10.72 -33.95 11.56
N ASP A 312 11.29 -32.91 10.94
CA ASP A 312 12.54 -32.95 10.18
C ASP A 312 13.80 -32.82 11.05
N GLY A 313 13.62 -32.63 12.37
CA GLY A 313 14.71 -32.46 13.33
C GLY A 313 15.08 -31.01 13.65
N SER A 314 14.51 -30.03 12.95
CA SER A 314 14.70 -28.61 13.23
C SER A 314 13.91 -28.14 14.47
N PHE A 315 14.18 -26.93 14.94
CA PHE A 315 13.52 -26.27 16.06
C PHE A 315 12.98 -24.91 15.60
N THR A 316 11.74 -24.62 15.96
CA THR A 316 11.11 -23.32 15.67
C THR A 316 10.91 -22.53 16.95
N VAL A 317 11.23 -21.23 16.91
CA VAL A 317 10.92 -20.28 17.98
C VAL A 317 9.63 -19.55 17.65
N THR A 318 8.65 -19.59 18.55
CA THR A 318 7.40 -18.83 18.45
C THR A 318 7.25 -17.92 19.65
N SER A 319 6.70 -16.72 19.47
CA SER A 319 6.33 -15.87 20.60
C SER A 319 5.12 -15.00 20.22
N ARG A 320 4.59 -14.28 21.21
CA ARG A 320 3.45 -13.40 21.02
C ARG A 320 3.75 -11.98 21.47
N HIS A 321 3.33 -11.01 20.68
CA HIS A 321 3.47 -9.59 20.97
C HIS A 321 2.43 -8.75 20.24
N ALA A 322 2.14 -7.56 20.76
CA ALA A 322 1.24 -6.59 20.16
C ALA A 322 1.91 -5.22 20.14
N TYR A 323 2.24 -4.74 18.95
CA TYR A 323 2.83 -3.42 18.76
C TYR A 323 1.77 -2.33 18.96
N ALA A 324 2.05 -1.37 19.85
CA ALA A 324 1.12 -0.29 20.17
C ALA A 324 1.13 0.85 19.14
N LYS A 325 2.12 0.88 18.23
CA LYS A 325 2.31 1.95 17.24
C LYS A 325 2.65 1.36 15.89
N LEU A 326 2.17 2.03 14.85
CA LEU A 326 2.55 1.77 13.46
C LEU A 326 4.05 1.99 13.24
N GLY A 327 4.63 1.24 12.32
CA GLY A 327 6.01 1.37 11.89
C GLY A 327 6.72 0.04 11.73
N THR A 328 7.97 0.15 11.30
CA THR A 328 8.88 -0.98 11.13
C THR A 328 9.68 -1.21 12.40
N TYR A 329 9.74 -2.45 12.84
CA TYR A 329 10.51 -2.89 14.01
C TYR A 329 11.45 -4.03 13.65
N THR A 330 12.62 -4.07 14.28
CA THR A 330 13.56 -5.18 14.14
C THR A 330 13.45 -6.06 15.38
N ALA A 331 12.75 -7.17 15.26
CA ALA A 331 12.70 -8.18 16.31
C ALA A 331 14.01 -8.99 16.32
N THR A 332 14.64 -9.09 17.48
CA THR A 332 15.88 -9.82 17.69
C THR A 332 15.60 -11.07 18.51
N VAL A 333 15.74 -12.24 17.90
CA VAL A 333 15.60 -13.54 18.58
C VAL A 333 16.98 -13.99 19.03
N THR A 334 17.14 -14.26 20.33
CA THR A 334 18.36 -14.83 20.88
C THR A 334 18.08 -16.23 21.42
N VAL A 335 18.75 -17.24 20.86
CA VAL A 335 18.69 -18.64 21.30
C VAL A 335 20.00 -19.01 21.97
N SER A 336 19.93 -19.51 23.20
CA SER A 336 21.08 -20.03 23.95
C SER A 336 20.90 -21.51 24.23
N ASP A 337 21.88 -22.32 23.88
CA ASP A 337 22.03 -23.70 24.38
C ASP A 337 23.00 -23.72 25.57
N PHE A 338 22.74 -24.58 26.55
CA PHE A 338 23.57 -24.74 27.76
C PHE A 338 25.02 -25.19 27.46
N SER A 339 25.31 -25.62 26.23
CA SER A 339 26.62 -26.12 25.83
C SER A 339 27.33 -25.32 24.73
N SER A 340 26.73 -24.25 24.19
CA SER A 340 27.27 -23.48 23.05
C SER A 340 27.18 -21.95 23.22
N VAL A 341 27.49 -21.21 22.16
CA VAL A 341 27.47 -19.73 22.09
C VAL A 341 26.05 -19.26 21.75
N GLU A 342 25.62 -18.14 22.32
CA GLU A 342 24.34 -17.51 21.98
C GLU A 342 24.27 -17.21 20.48
N GLN A 343 23.13 -17.56 19.86
CA GLN A 343 22.82 -17.17 18.50
C GLN A 343 21.76 -16.11 18.47
N THR A 344 21.92 -15.20 17.53
CA THR A 344 21.01 -14.08 17.33
C THR A 344 20.57 -14.02 15.88
N THR A 345 19.25 -14.03 15.66
CA THR A 345 18.61 -13.80 14.38
C THR A 345 17.81 -12.50 14.47
N GLN A 346 17.71 -11.77 13.37
CA GLN A 346 16.87 -10.58 13.27
C GLN A 346 15.77 -10.80 12.25
N THR A 347 14.58 -10.34 12.59
CA THR A 347 13.39 -10.35 11.74
C THR A 347 12.81 -8.95 11.72
N GLU A 348 12.56 -8.42 10.53
CA GLU A 348 11.87 -7.16 10.38
C GLU A 348 10.35 -7.38 10.47
N ILE A 349 9.63 -6.51 11.18
CA ILE A 349 8.18 -6.58 11.38
C ILE A 349 7.59 -5.23 10.99
N ASP A 350 6.70 -5.23 10.00
CA ASP A 350 5.96 -4.03 9.61
C ASP A 350 4.59 -4.04 10.26
N VAL A 351 4.31 -2.99 11.03
CA VAL A 351 3.07 -2.81 11.77
C VAL A 351 2.23 -1.76 11.07
N SER A 352 1.15 -2.22 10.46
CA SER A 352 0.25 -1.39 9.66
C SER A 352 -1.18 -1.45 10.21
N THR A 353 -2.07 -0.62 9.64
CA THR A 353 -3.50 -0.71 9.93
C THR A 353 -4.16 -1.77 9.04
N ALA A 354 -5.09 -2.55 9.60
CA ALA A 354 -5.95 -3.45 8.84
C ALA A 354 -6.79 -2.67 7.81
N SER A 355 -7.04 -3.28 6.64
CA SER A 355 -7.91 -2.68 5.65
C SER A 355 -9.37 -2.69 6.14
N SER A 356 -10.12 -1.65 5.80
CA SER A 356 -11.54 -1.53 6.15
C SER A 356 -12.40 -1.34 4.91
N GLU A 357 -13.64 -1.81 4.98
CA GLU A 357 -14.64 -1.58 3.94
C GLU A 357 -15.81 -0.80 4.53
N THR A 358 -16.13 0.32 3.89
CA THR A 358 -17.34 1.10 4.21
C THR A 358 -18.45 0.69 3.26
N ALA A 359 -19.65 0.43 3.77
CA ALA A 359 -20.86 0.31 2.97
C ALA A 359 -21.93 1.27 3.49
N ILE A 360 -22.74 1.83 2.59
CA ILE A 360 -23.79 2.78 2.92
C ILE A 360 -25.11 2.41 2.24
N SER A 361 -26.20 2.40 3.01
CA SER A 361 -27.55 2.19 2.51
C SER A 361 -28.52 3.19 3.13
N CYS A 362 -29.46 3.73 2.34
CA CYS A 362 -30.48 4.64 2.85
C CYS A 362 -31.87 4.00 2.73
N SER A 363 -32.63 4.02 3.82
CA SER A 363 -33.98 3.47 3.88
C SER A 363 -34.98 4.54 4.37
N PRO A 364 -36.01 4.87 3.55
CA PRO A 364 -36.29 4.33 2.22
C PRO A 364 -35.30 4.84 1.15
N ALA A 365 -35.00 3.99 0.15
CA ALA A 365 -34.08 4.32 -0.95
C ALA A 365 -34.63 5.40 -1.93
N ALA A 366 -35.92 5.71 -1.83
CA ALA A 366 -36.56 6.74 -2.64
C ALA A 366 -37.51 7.63 -1.82
N VAL A 367 -37.22 8.93 -1.77
CA VAL A 367 -37.98 9.94 -0.99
C VAL A 367 -38.52 11.06 -1.87
N ALA A 368 -39.55 11.77 -1.38
CA ALA A 368 -40.02 13.00 -2.03
C ALA A 368 -39.02 14.16 -1.84
N VAL A 369 -39.21 15.25 -2.56
CA VAL A 369 -38.45 16.49 -2.38
C VAL A 369 -38.53 16.95 -0.92
N SER A 370 -37.38 17.33 -0.34
CA SER A 370 -37.20 17.72 1.06
C SER A 370 -37.57 16.70 2.14
N ALA A 371 -38.06 15.51 1.78
CA ALA A 371 -38.34 14.45 2.75
C ALA A 371 -37.04 13.80 3.24
N THR A 372 -37.04 13.38 4.49
CA THR A 372 -35.88 12.75 5.13
C THR A 372 -35.84 11.25 4.85
N THR A 373 -34.63 10.71 4.72
CA THR A 373 -34.32 9.27 4.73
C THR A 373 -33.22 9.00 5.76
N THR A 374 -33.18 7.79 6.30
CA THR A 374 -32.10 7.38 7.21
C THR A 374 -31.03 6.66 6.41
N CYS A 375 -29.80 7.16 6.44
CA CYS A 375 -28.65 6.51 5.82
C CYS A 375 -27.83 5.81 6.90
N THR A 376 -27.78 4.49 6.84
CA THR A 376 -27.01 3.63 7.72
C THR A 376 -25.70 3.26 7.03
N VAL A 377 -24.59 3.42 7.73
CA VAL A 377 -23.26 3.02 7.32
C VAL A 377 -22.84 1.81 8.16
N SER A 378 -22.22 0.84 7.50
CA SER A 378 -21.44 -0.21 8.15
C SER A 378 -19.98 -0.08 7.75
N VAL A 379 -19.09 -0.23 8.71
CA VAL A 379 -17.64 -0.37 8.46
C VAL A 379 -17.23 -1.74 8.96
N SER A 380 -16.62 -2.53 8.09
CA SER A 380 -16.11 -3.87 8.42
C SER A 380 -14.59 -3.93 8.29
N ASP A 381 -13.96 -4.59 9.26
CA ASP A 381 -12.57 -5.03 9.22
C ASP A 381 -12.44 -6.17 8.20
N GLN A 382 -11.43 -6.09 7.34
CA GLN A 382 -11.12 -7.11 6.31
C GLN A 382 -9.95 -8.02 6.72
N GLY A 383 -9.38 -7.82 7.91
CA GLY A 383 -8.33 -8.58 8.54
C GLY A 383 -8.85 -9.51 9.66
N ALA A 384 -8.18 -9.50 10.82
CA ALA A 384 -8.40 -10.45 11.91
C ALA A 384 -9.72 -10.28 12.70
N GLY A 385 -10.58 -9.33 12.31
CA GLY A 385 -11.94 -9.18 12.85
C GLY A 385 -12.04 -8.28 14.08
N SER A 386 -11.10 -7.36 14.26
CA SER A 386 -11.18 -6.30 15.26
C SER A 386 -12.31 -5.31 14.90
N THR A 387 -12.90 -4.62 15.88
CA THR A 387 -14.12 -3.82 15.61
C THR A 387 -13.74 -2.38 15.26
N PRO A 388 -14.06 -1.86 14.05
CA PRO A 388 -13.77 -0.47 13.69
C PRO A 388 -14.49 0.53 14.62
N THR A 389 -13.79 1.59 15.02
CA THR A 389 -14.27 2.61 15.96
C THR A 389 -14.15 4.02 15.38
N GLY A 390 -14.64 5.04 16.09
CA GLY A 390 -14.46 6.43 15.67
C GLY A 390 -15.57 6.98 14.80
N LEU A 391 -15.25 8.00 14.00
CA LEU A 391 -16.23 8.87 13.34
C LEU A 391 -16.36 8.59 11.85
N VAL A 392 -17.60 8.49 11.37
CA VAL A 392 -17.93 8.56 9.94
C VAL A 392 -18.47 9.94 9.62
N THR A 393 -17.91 10.56 8.58
CA THR A 393 -18.35 11.86 8.07
C THR A 393 -19.13 11.70 6.77
N PHE A 394 -20.11 12.56 6.54
CA PHE A 394 -21.00 12.49 5.38
C PHE A 394 -20.90 13.75 4.56
N SER A 395 -20.88 13.58 3.24
CA SER A 395 -20.91 14.68 2.29
C SER A 395 -21.92 14.42 1.17
N THR A 396 -22.34 15.49 0.52
CA THR A 396 -23.21 15.41 -0.65
C THR A 396 -22.85 16.52 -1.63
N PRO A 397 -22.69 16.22 -2.93
CA PRO A 397 -22.56 17.25 -3.95
C PRO A 397 -23.94 17.84 -4.34
N THR A 398 -25.03 17.39 -3.71
CA THR A 398 -26.40 17.78 -4.09
C THR A 398 -26.72 19.18 -3.57
N PRO A 399 -26.97 20.18 -4.44
CA PRO A 399 -27.23 21.55 -3.99
C PRO A 399 -28.49 21.65 -3.13
N GLY A 400 -28.35 22.26 -1.94
CA GLY A 400 -29.45 22.48 -1.00
C GLY A 400 -29.89 21.24 -0.21
N ALA A 401 -29.22 20.10 -0.39
CA ALA A 401 -29.40 18.96 0.48
C ALA A 401 -28.78 19.23 1.87
N VAL A 402 -29.35 18.60 2.90
CA VAL A 402 -28.96 18.80 4.30
C VAL A 402 -28.90 17.48 5.04
N PHE A 403 -28.07 17.44 6.08
CA PHE A 403 -28.04 16.37 7.09
C PHE A 403 -28.65 16.90 8.39
N PRO A 404 -29.95 16.70 8.65
CA PRO A 404 -30.59 17.20 9.87
C PRO A 404 -29.90 16.63 11.11
N GLY A 405 -29.57 17.50 12.07
CA GLY A 405 -28.80 17.15 13.26
C GLY A 405 -27.30 17.30 13.05
N SER A 406 -26.69 16.33 12.37
CA SER A 406 -25.23 16.28 12.13
C SER A 406 -24.90 15.56 10.82
N ALA A 407 -23.86 16.04 10.12
CA ALA A 407 -23.27 15.36 8.95
C ALA A 407 -22.20 14.33 9.36
N SER A 408 -22.33 13.76 10.56
CA SER A 408 -21.39 12.79 11.12
C SER A 408 -22.11 11.88 12.11
N CYS A 409 -21.61 10.65 12.25
CA CYS A 409 -22.02 9.73 13.31
C CYS A 409 -20.83 8.92 13.84
N THR A 410 -20.89 8.55 15.12
CA THR A 410 -19.89 7.68 15.77
C THR A 410 -20.31 6.23 15.61
N LEU A 411 -19.35 5.37 15.22
CA LEU A 411 -19.54 3.95 15.08
C LEU A 411 -19.92 3.30 16.42
N GLY A 412 -21.00 2.52 16.43
CA GLY A 412 -21.38 1.64 17.54
C GLY A 412 -21.21 0.19 17.15
N SER A 413 -20.65 -0.62 18.06
CA SER A 413 -20.48 -2.07 17.85
C SER A 413 -21.84 -2.75 17.68
N THR A 414 -21.93 -3.66 16.70
CA THR A 414 -23.13 -4.48 16.46
C THR A 414 -23.17 -5.78 17.26
N GLY A 415 -22.11 -6.09 18.01
CA GLY A 415 -21.93 -7.38 18.68
C GLY A 415 -21.54 -8.54 17.75
N ALA A 416 -21.53 -8.32 16.42
CA ALA A 416 -20.89 -9.20 15.45
C ALA A 416 -19.42 -8.76 15.30
N GLY A 417 -18.48 -9.66 15.60
CA GLY A 417 -17.05 -9.37 15.51
C GLY A 417 -16.68 -8.80 14.14
N GLY A 418 -15.92 -7.70 14.13
CA GLY A 418 -15.41 -7.10 12.90
C GLY A 418 -16.29 -6.05 12.23
N THR A 419 -17.50 -5.74 12.71
CA THR A 419 -18.38 -4.74 12.04
C THR A 419 -19.05 -3.77 13.00
N SER A 420 -18.93 -2.47 12.70
CA SER A 420 -19.62 -1.39 13.40
C SER A 420 -20.57 -0.62 12.48
N ILE A 421 -21.63 -0.08 13.06
CA ILE A 421 -22.63 0.70 12.32
C ILE A 421 -22.88 2.06 12.95
N CYS A 422 -23.26 3.04 12.12
CA CYS A 422 -23.90 4.26 12.59
C CYS A 422 -24.86 4.81 11.52
N PHE A 423 -25.66 5.81 11.87
CA PHE A 423 -26.63 6.38 10.93
C PHE A 423 -26.73 7.89 11.04
N VAL A 424 -27.12 8.53 9.93
CA VAL A 424 -27.50 9.94 9.87
C VAL A 424 -28.84 10.10 9.14
N GLN A 425 -29.51 11.22 9.38
CA GLN A 425 -30.65 11.64 8.59
C GLN A 425 -30.14 12.44 7.37
N PHE A 426 -30.76 12.22 6.20
CA PHE A 426 -30.45 12.94 4.96
C PHE A 426 -31.71 13.45 4.29
N SER A 427 -31.69 14.71 3.81
CA SER A 427 -32.76 15.30 3.01
C SER A 427 -32.20 15.89 1.70
N PRO A 428 -32.72 15.52 0.51
CA PRO A 428 -32.24 16.02 -0.79
C PRO A 428 -32.42 17.53 -1.02
N GLY A 429 -33.15 18.24 -0.16
CA GLY A 429 -33.42 19.67 -0.32
C GLY A 429 -34.56 19.98 -1.29
N GLN A 430 -34.72 21.28 -1.60
CA GLN A 430 -35.88 21.84 -2.32
C GLN A 430 -35.77 21.76 -3.86
N ARG A 431 -34.55 21.67 -4.41
CA ARG A 431 -34.32 21.56 -5.87
C ARG A 431 -33.31 20.47 -6.24
N PRO A 432 -33.54 19.21 -5.84
CA PRO A 432 -32.58 18.14 -6.07
C PRO A 432 -32.60 17.63 -7.53
N PRO A 433 -31.50 16.99 -7.98
CA PRO A 433 -31.46 16.15 -9.17
C PRO A 433 -32.28 14.86 -9.01
N ILE A 434 -32.28 14.00 -10.04
CA ILE A 434 -33.03 12.73 -10.06
C ILE A 434 -32.57 11.77 -8.97
N GLN A 435 -31.28 11.80 -8.66
CA GLN A 435 -30.62 11.02 -7.64
C GLN A 435 -29.75 11.96 -6.82
N ALA A 436 -29.98 12.02 -5.52
CA ALA A 436 -29.12 12.76 -4.60
C ALA A 436 -28.03 11.81 -4.08
N ARG A 437 -26.76 12.13 -4.35
CA ARG A 437 -25.63 11.30 -3.90
C ARG A 437 -25.28 11.61 -2.45
N VAL A 438 -24.99 10.56 -1.69
CA VAL A 438 -24.51 10.65 -0.31
C VAL A 438 -23.24 9.81 -0.21
N THR A 439 -22.16 10.43 0.23
CA THR A 439 -20.86 9.78 0.45
C THR A 439 -20.60 9.70 1.94
N ALA A 440 -20.32 8.51 2.44
CA ALA A 440 -19.80 8.28 3.78
C ALA A 440 -18.29 8.04 3.70
N SER A 441 -17.55 8.74 4.55
CA SER A 441 -16.10 8.64 4.66
C SER A 441 -15.73 8.27 6.09
N TYR A 442 -15.15 7.09 6.24
CA TYR A 442 -14.53 6.62 7.46
C TYR A 442 -13.06 7.07 7.47
N GLY A 443 -12.67 7.85 8.48
CA GLY A 443 -11.32 8.42 8.58
C GLY A 443 -10.24 7.44 9.05
N GLY A 444 -10.60 6.19 9.32
CA GLY A 444 -9.73 5.24 10.02
C GLY A 444 -9.76 5.43 11.53
N ASP A 445 -9.16 4.47 12.24
CA ASP A 445 -8.84 4.57 13.66
C ASP A 445 -7.40 4.07 13.90
N LEU A 446 -7.05 3.77 15.15
CA LEU A 446 -5.70 3.31 15.46
C LEU A 446 -5.36 1.99 14.76
N ALA A 447 -6.34 1.11 14.52
CA ALA A 447 -6.12 -0.23 13.97
C ALA A 447 -6.57 -0.37 12.50
N HIS A 448 -7.39 0.55 11.98
CA HIS A 448 -8.02 0.42 10.66
C HIS A 448 -7.72 1.58 9.72
N ALA A 449 -7.44 1.25 8.47
CA ALA A 449 -7.24 2.21 7.39
C ALA A 449 -8.54 2.98 7.05
N PRO A 450 -8.44 4.21 6.53
CA PRO A 450 -9.60 4.96 6.03
C PRO A 450 -10.29 4.24 4.86
N SER A 451 -11.61 4.37 4.77
CA SER A 451 -12.41 3.85 3.64
C SER A 451 -13.63 4.72 3.36
N SER A 452 -14.26 4.56 2.20
CA SER A 452 -15.43 5.36 1.84
C SER A 452 -16.38 4.63 0.90
N ALA A 453 -17.66 4.99 0.96
CA ALA A 453 -18.66 4.52 0.01
C ALA A 453 -19.67 5.59 -0.35
N THR A 454 -20.25 5.48 -1.54
CA THR A 454 -21.25 6.40 -2.05
C THR A 454 -22.50 5.65 -2.47
N THR A 455 -23.65 6.16 -2.05
CA THR A 455 -24.97 5.70 -2.52
C THR A 455 -25.78 6.85 -3.13
N ALA A 456 -26.86 6.49 -3.80
CA ALA A 456 -27.77 7.42 -4.44
C ALA A 456 -29.20 7.25 -3.90
N VAL A 457 -29.75 8.32 -3.34
CA VAL A 457 -31.15 8.38 -2.92
C VAL A 457 -31.99 8.86 -4.09
N ALA A 458 -32.91 8.03 -4.58
CA ALA A 458 -33.78 8.40 -5.68
C ALA A 458 -34.81 9.45 -5.20
N VAL A 459 -34.86 10.60 -5.87
CA VAL A 459 -35.83 11.64 -5.50
C VAL A 459 -37.10 11.49 -6.33
N LYS A 460 -38.20 11.07 -5.74
CA LYS A 460 -39.49 10.91 -6.43
C LYS A 460 -39.92 12.26 -7.03
N ARG A 461 -40.40 12.23 -8.28
CA ARG A 461 -41.02 13.41 -8.91
C ARG A 461 -42.23 13.82 -8.08
N GLN A 462 -42.33 15.10 -7.79
CA GLN A 462 -43.48 15.67 -7.12
C GLN A 462 -44.63 15.76 -8.12
N ARG A 463 -45.67 14.95 -7.95
CA ARG A 463 -46.91 15.10 -8.72
C ARG A 463 -47.83 16.03 -7.94
N CYS A 464 -48.22 17.11 -8.60
CA CYS A 464 -49.33 17.93 -8.15
C CYS A 464 -50.43 17.84 -9.20
N THR A 465 -51.64 17.50 -8.76
CA THR A 465 -52.83 17.47 -9.62
C THR A 465 -53.77 18.58 -9.23
N LEU A 466 -54.42 19.14 -10.25
CA LEU A 466 -55.45 20.17 -10.10
C LEU A 466 -56.76 19.61 -10.62
N LYS A 467 -57.75 19.44 -9.73
CA LYS A 467 -59.09 18.94 -10.08
C LYS A 467 -60.14 20.00 -9.80
N VAL A 468 -60.98 20.30 -10.78
CA VAL A 468 -62.13 21.19 -10.59
C VAL A 468 -63.24 20.40 -9.90
N LEU A 469 -63.60 20.77 -8.67
CA LEU A 469 -64.58 20.04 -7.85
C LEU A 469 -66.02 20.33 -8.27
N SER A 470 -66.34 21.56 -8.67
CA SER A 470 -67.65 21.87 -9.26
C SER A 470 -67.66 23.20 -10.02
N ARG A 471 -68.56 23.31 -11.01
CA ARG A 471 -68.86 24.57 -11.73
C ARG A 471 -70.08 25.31 -11.18
N ARG A 472 -70.67 24.84 -10.07
CA ARG A 472 -71.95 25.34 -9.52
C ARG A 472 -71.98 25.36 -7.98
N LEU A 473 -70.93 25.84 -7.32
CA LEU A 473 -71.03 26.11 -5.88
C LEU A 473 -71.86 27.38 -5.69
N ARG A 474 -73.15 27.18 -5.36
CA ARG A 474 -73.96 28.21 -4.72
C ARG A 474 -73.54 28.30 -3.23
N PRO A 475 -73.42 29.50 -2.64
CA PRO A 475 -73.30 30.81 -3.27
C PRO A 475 -71.83 31.28 -3.24
N ARG A 476 -71.27 31.56 -4.43
CA ARG A 476 -70.06 32.38 -4.68
C ARG A 476 -68.69 31.68 -4.64
N GLY A 477 -68.49 30.60 -5.41
CA GLY A 477 -67.12 30.15 -5.72
C GLY A 477 -67.02 29.04 -6.77
N ILE A 478 -65.81 28.82 -7.29
CA ILE A 478 -65.41 27.58 -7.98
C ILE A 478 -64.49 26.86 -7.03
N GLY A 479 -64.80 25.63 -6.63
CA GLY A 479 -63.88 24.83 -5.85
C GLY A 479 -62.82 24.19 -6.74
N VAL A 480 -61.55 24.53 -6.52
CA VAL A 480 -60.42 23.84 -7.14
C VAL A 480 -59.67 23.08 -6.07
N LEU A 481 -59.52 21.78 -6.27
CA LEU A 481 -58.71 20.90 -5.46
C LEU A 481 -57.29 20.87 -6.01
N VAL A 482 -56.33 21.22 -5.16
CA VAL A 482 -54.90 21.01 -5.42
C VAL A 482 -54.43 19.91 -4.49
N THR A 483 -53.90 18.83 -5.05
CA THR A 483 -53.32 17.72 -4.30
C THR A 483 -51.88 17.54 -4.73
N CYS A 484 -50.96 17.60 -3.77
CA CYS A 484 -49.52 17.40 -3.97
C CYS A 484 -49.02 16.31 -3.02
N ASP A 485 -48.05 15.52 -3.46
CA ASP A 485 -47.52 14.38 -2.71
C ASP A 485 -46.62 14.77 -1.50
N ALA A 486 -46.23 16.04 -1.33
CA ALA A 486 -45.49 16.54 -0.16
C ALA A 486 -45.70 18.04 0.10
N HIS A 487 -45.19 18.56 1.23
CA HIS A 487 -45.19 19.99 1.56
C HIS A 487 -44.50 20.81 0.48
N THR A 488 -45.23 21.74 -0.16
CA THR A 488 -44.68 22.55 -1.27
C THR A 488 -45.23 23.98 -1.26
N THR A 489 -44.42 24.91 -1.77
CA THR A 489 -44.90 26.18 -2.28
C THR A 489 -45.48 25.98 -3.67
N VAL A 490 -46.75 26.29 -3.82
CA VAL A 490 -47.52 26.20 -5.06
C VAL A 490 -47.73 27.61 -5.59
N GLU A 491 -47.38 27.83 -6.85
CA GLU A 491 -47.72 29.05 -7.55
C GLU A 491 -48.97 28.82 -8.40
N ILE A 492 -50.00 29.63 -8.18
CA ILE A 492 -51.23 29.63 -8.96
C ILE A 492 -51.24 30.92 -9.77
N THR A 493 -51.07 30.79 -11.09
CA THR A 493 -51.27 31.92 -12.00
C THR A 493 -52.67 31.87 -12.59
N GLY A 494 -53.46 32.92 -12.33
CA GLY A 494 -54.78 33.11 -12.92
C GLY A 494 -54.75 34.15 -14.03
N MET A 495 -55.32 33.83 -15.19
CA MET A 495 -55.56 34.82 -16.25
C MET A 495 -57.02 34.84 -16.66
N ALA A 496 -57.65 36.02 -16.55
CA ALA A 496 -59.05 36.24 -16.89
C ALA A 496 -59.19 36.86 -18.28
N ARG A 497 -59.97 36.22 -19.15
CA ARG A 497 -60.39 36.79 -20.45
C ARG A 497 -61.89 37.03 -20.45
N THR A 498 -62.31 38.19 -20.97
CA THR A 498 -63.72 38.53 -21.17
C THR A 498 -63.98 39.02 -22.59
N ARG A 499 -65.20 38.80 -23.10
CA ARG A 499 -65.62 39.27 -24.44
C ARG A 499 -65.98 40.76 -24.47
N ARG A 500 -66.03 41.46 -23.33
CA ARG A 500 -66.41 42.89 -23.23
C ARG A 500 -65.48 43.62 -22.24
N ALA A 501 -64.30 44.02 -22.71
CA ALA A 501 -63.25 44.64 -21.89
C ALA A 501 -63.71 45.87 -21.08
N ARG A 502 -64.66 46.67 -21.61
CA ARG A 502 -65.14 47.91 -20.98
C ARG A 502 -66.03 47.72 -19.72
N ARG A 503 -66.38 46.49 -19.32
CA ARG A 503 -67.22 46.23 -18.13
C ARG A 503 -66.56 45.30 -17.09
N PHE A 504 -65.27 45.02 -17.22
CA PHE A 504 -64.58 44.14 -16.28
C PHE A 504 -64.41 44.83 -14.92
N LYS A 505 -64.77 44.13 -13.84
CA LYS A 505 -64.46 44.55 -12.47
C LYS A 505 -63.47 43.55 -11.91
N ALA A 506 -62.45 44.04 -11.20
CA ALA A 506 -61.50 43.17 -10.52
C ALA A 506 -62.25 42.18 -9.60
N PHE A 507 -61.69 40.99 -9.46
CA PHE A 507 -62.25 39.96 -8.58
C PHE A 507 -61.14 39.37 -7.73
N SER A 508 -61.51 38.88 -6.55
CA SER A 508 -60.56 38.31 -5.59
C SER A 508 -60.42 36.81 -5.78
N LEU A 509 -59.18 36.32 -5.76
CA LEU A 509 -58.83 34.93 -5.50
C LEU A 509 -58.52 34.78 -4.01
N HIS A 510 -59.15 33.83 -3.34
CA HIS A 510 -58.89 33.51 -1.94
C HIS A 510 -58.41 32.07 -1.81
N PHE A 511 -57.30 31.85 -1.11
CA PHE A 511 -56.78 30.53 -0.77
C PHE A 511 -56.40 30.51 0.72
N GLY A 512 -57.27 29.92 1.55
CA GLY A 512 -57.17 30.09 3.00
C GLY A 512 -57.25 31.57 3.39
N SER A 513 -56.24 32.07 4.11
CA SER A 513 -56.08 33.49 4.49
C SER A 513 -55.44 34.36 3.42
N VAL A 514 -54.82 33.79 2.37
CA VAL A 514 -54.11 34.54 1.33
C VAL A 514 -55.09 35.00 0.25
N GLN A 515 -54.99 36.27 -0.16
CA GLN A 515 -55.88 36.88 -1.14
C GLN A 515 -55.10 37.61 -2.23
N ALA A 516 -55.58 37.55 -3.49
CA ALA A 516 -55.03 38.34 -4.59
C ALA A 516 -56.14 38.93 -5.46
N GLN A 517 -55.97 40.18 -5.90
CA GLN A 517 -56.88 40.86 -6.84
C GLN A 517 -56.50 40.56 -8.29
N VAL A 518 -57.45 40.04 -9.06
CA VAL A 518 -57.26 39.72 -10.48
C VAL A 518 -57.87 40.81 -11.37
N SER A 519 -57.06 41.34 -12.27
CA SER A 519 -57.45 42.34 -13.28
C SER A 519 -57.48 41.73 -14.68
N ALA A 520 -58.33 42.25 -15.57
CA ALA A 520 -58.44 41.74 -16.93
C ALA A 520 -57.13 41.90 -17.71
N GLY A 521 -56.73 40.86 -18.44
CA GLY A 521 -55.56 40.89 -19.32
C GLY A 521 -54.21 40.87 -18.60
N ARG A 522 -54.17 40.94 -17.26
CA ARG A 522 -52.93 40.82 -16.47
C ARG A 522 -52.85 39.46 -15.80
N PRO A 523 -51.72 38.73 -15.94
CA PRO A 523 -51.50 37.53 -15.15
C PRO A 523 -51.41 37.93 -13.67
N THR A 524 -52.17 37.25 -12.82
CA THR A 524 -52.10 37.43 -11.36
C THR A 524 -51.50 36.18 -10.76
N VAL A 525 -50.45 36.35 -9.96
CA VAL A 525 -49.70 35.27 -9.32
C VAL A 525 -50.08 35.22 -7.84
N LEU A 526 -50.43 34.02 -7.37
CA LEU A 526 -50.65 33.72 -5.96
C LEU A 526 -49.67 32.62 -5.54
N VAL A 527 -48.78 32.91 -4.59
CA VAL A 527 -47.85 31.92 -4.01
C VAL A 527 -48.42 31.46 -2.67
N VAL A 528 -48.60 30.15 -2.51
CA VAL A 528 -49.21 29.57 -1.30
C VAL A 528 -48.48 28.30 -0.88
N GLY A 529 -48.24 28.15 0.43
CA GLY A 529 -47.74 26.90 1.00
C GLY A 529 -48.87 25.89 1.14
N ALA A 530 -48.70 24.68 0.62
CA ALA A 530 -49.62 23.56 0.76
C ALA A 530 -49.00 22.46 1.63
N ALA A 531 -49.76 22.00 2.63
CA ALA A 531 -49.43 20.82 3.43
C ALA A 531 -50.12 19.57 2.85
N PRO A 532 -49.54 18.36 3.01
CA PRO A 532 -50.18 17.11 2.64
C PRO A 532 -51.53 16.97 3.37
N GLY A 533 -52.59 16.67 2.62
CA GLY A 533 -53.91 16.36 3.19
C GLY A 533 -54.73 17.54 3.71
N VAL A 534 -54.20 18.77 3.78
CA VAL A 534 -54.99 19.95 4.16
C VAL A 534 -55.61 20.57 2.91
N LEU A 535 -56.94 20.71 2.90
CA LEU A 535 -57.75 21.06 1.72
C LEU A 535 -58.27 22.52 1.75
N PRO A 536 -57.47 23.53 1.38
CA PRO A 536 -58.00 24.86 1.12
C PRO A 536 -58.73 24.88 -0.23
N THR A 537 -60.00 25.28 -0.20
CA THR A 537 -60.76 25.52 -1.43
C THR A 537 -60.37 26.90 -1.97
N LEU A 538 -59.78 26.97 -3.17
CA LEU A 538 -59.65 28.25 -3.87
C LEU A 538 -61.06 28.82 -4.08
N ARG A 539 -61.38 30.01 -3.56
CA ARG A 539 -62.67 30.67 -3.79
C ARG A 539 -62.47 31.86 -4.72
N ILE A 540 -63.39 31.99 -5.68
CA ILE A 540 -63.41 33.12 -6.63
C ILE A 540 -64.67 33.92 -6.36
N ALA A 541 -64.49 35.14 -5.86
CA ALA A 541 -65.58 36.07 -5.58
C ALA A 541 -65.73 37.06 -6.74
N LEU A 542 -66.68 36.79 -7.65
CA LEU A 542 -66.99 37.73 -8.73
C LEU A 542 -68.03 38.75 -8.26
N HIS A 543 -67.79 40.03 -8.57
CA HIS A 543 -68.74 41.10 -8.34
C HIS A 543 -69.64 41.30 -9.57
N ARG A 544 -70.86 40.72 -9.54
CA ARG A 544 -71.96 40.78 -10.57
C ARG A 544 -71.82 39.82 -11.77
N HIS A 545 -72.88 39.71 -12.56
CA HIS A 545 -72.99 38.88 -13.78
C HIS A 545 -71.88 39.17 -14.80
N GLN A 546 -70.77 38.43 -14.73
CA GLN A 546 -69.70 38.46 -15.70
C GLN A 546 -69.46 37.04 -16.21
N ARG A 547 -69.24 36.91 -17.53
CA ARG A 547 -68.66 35.68 -18.10
C ARG A 547 -67.16 35.85 -18.20
N VAL A 548 -66.44 34.99 -17.49
CA VAL A 548 -64.99 34.97 -17.47
C VAL A 548 -64.52 33.58 -17.86
N SER A 549 -63.53 33.51 -18.74
CA SER A 549 -62.74 32.30 -18.94
C SER A 549 -61.45 32.44 -18.16
N LEU A 550 -61.18 31.45 -17.30
CA LEU A 550 -59.99 31.39 -16.46
C LEU A 550 -59.05 30.33 -16.99
N LYS A 551 -57.79 30.71 -17.23
CA LYS A 551 -56.68 29.76 -17.34
C LYS A 551 -56.01 29.72 -15.98
N LEU A 552 -56.09 28.58 -15.31
CA LEU A 552 -55.34 28.32 -14.08
C LEU A 552 -54.13 27.49 -14.47
N THR A 553 -52.95 28.02 -14.17
CA THR A 553 -51.69 27.30 -14.30
C THR A 553 -51.19 27.03 -12.90
N LEU A 554 -51.07 25.74 -12.56
CA LEU A 554 -50.43 25.29 -11.36
C LEU A 554 -48.97 25.00 -11.69
N THR A 555 -48.06 25.71 -11.03
CA THR A 555 -46.64 25.46 -11.14
C THR A 555 -46.14 24.96 -9.79
N ALA A 556 -45.74 23.70 -9.74
CA ALA A 556 -45.06 23.14 -8.58
C ALA A 556 -43.55 23.14 -8.86
N ALA A 557 -42.76 23.55 -7.87
CA ALA A 557 -41.32 23.31 -7.91
C ALA A 557 -41.09 21.80 -7.89
N SER A 558 -40.44 21.25 -8.92
CA SER A 558 -39.99 19.87 -8.94
C SER A 558 -38.55 19.83 -9.46
N ARG A 559 -37.88 18.66 -9.37
CA ARG A 559 -36.52 18.36 -9.88
C ARG A 559 -35.98 19.35 -10.93
N GLY A 560 -35.27 20.40 -10.50
CA GLY A 560 -34.69 21.41 -11.40
C GLY A 560 -35.63 21.98 -12.48
N SER A 561 -36.96 21.80 -12.35
CA SER A 561 -37.95 21.97 -13.41
C SER A 561 -39.35 22.17 -12.83
N HIS A 562 -40.11 23.04 -13.47
CA HIS A 562 -41.47 23.35 -13.07
C HIS A 562 -42.48 22.34 -13.63
N THR A 563 -43.13 21.54 -12.79
CA THR A 563 -44.28 20.74 -13.24
C THR A 563 -45.46 21.68 -13.41
N THR A 564 -45.85 21.90 -14.67
CA THR A 564 -46.92 22.84 -15.02
C THR A 564 -48.18 22.08 -15.40
N THR A 565 -49.23 22.19 -14.60
CA THR A 565 -50.56 21.69 -14.95
C THR A 565 -51.47 22.86 -15.28
N THR A 566 -51.97 22.92 -16.52
CA THR A 566 -52.91 23.95 -16.96
C THR A 566 -54.31 23.39 -17.02
N THR A 567 -55.28 24.08 -16.42
CA THR A 567 -56.71 23.79 -16.60
C THR A 567 -57.44 25.04 -17.05
N ARG A 568 -58.30 24.90 -18.07
CA ARG A 568 -59.21 25.97 -18.49
C ARG A 568 -60.57 25.77 -17.87
N VAL A 569 -61.08 26.82 -17.24
CA VAL A 569 -62.47 26.89 -16.78
C VAL A 569 -63.18 27.94 -17.62
N SER A 570 -64.11 27.49 -18.46
CA SER A 570 -64.85 28.30 -19.42
C SER A 570 -66.31 28.45 -19.01
N ASP A 571 -66.94 29.55 -19.45
CA ASP A 571 -68.37 29.83 -19.27
C ASP A 571 -68.85 29.83 -17.82
N LEU A 572 -68.07 30.46 -16.96
CA LEU A 572 -68.50 30.76 -15.60
C LEU A 572 -69.65 31.76 -15.64
N ARG A 573 -70.83 31.29 -15.21
CA ARG A 573 -71.99 32.13 -14.92
C ARG A 573 -72.24 32.07 -13.43
N LEU A 574 -72.06 33.19 -12.76
CA LEU A 574 -72.63 33.38 -11.44
C LEU A 574 -73.98 34.10 -11.59
N PRO A 575 -75.03 33.64 -10.90
CA PRO A 575 -76.23 34.42 -10.72
C PRO A 575 -75.93 35.70 -9.93
#